data_AF-A0A8C4V9M0-F1
#
_entry.id   AF-A0A8C4V9M0-F1
#
_cell.length_a   1.000
_cell.length_b   1.000
_cell.length_c   1.000
_cell.angle_alpha   90.00
_cell.angle_beta   90.00
_cell.angle_gamma   90.00
#
_symmetry.space_group_name_H-M   'P 1'
#
loop_
_entity.id
_entity.type
_entity.pdbx_description
1 polymer ?
#
loop_
_entity_poly.entity_id
_entity_poly.type
_entity_poly.pdbx_seq_one_letter_code
_entity_poly.pdbx_strand_id
1 'polypeptide(L)'
;MEKSRKNFTDLVDKAVAAANTLRRDELLFSYKGILYPVTLCSPEVFRAMESLEARSDDVILAGYPKSGTNWVGQILGDLVAIFEKKTQNEESRVNDEELEEFPYLEIGDTGKYERMNKQTSRRIMVTHLLPENLPSSVFKNKAKILLLTRNPKDLATSFYHFTNGIPTLPSYDTWDDFFVDFMTKKMPWGSYFEYLSEWNKYATCENVMTITYEELKENPVLGVKNIAAFFGIPLTEKELQTVVERSSFQSMKKNSQKTHGTFGNLFFRKGGVGDWKNLFSEDQNKKMDRAFEERLGGTKLGTKLKGVLYPAILTSPETLEALKSFETRSDDVILAGYPKTGTNWLDAMVSELESTDAKYTEEEMKERINAEKKLEIFPRLESGDPGIYERMKKLPSRRVILTHLPPHLLPPSILQSKAKILVLVRNPKDTAVSYYHFYNNMPVLPSFASWDEYFVAFMNGK
;
A
#
# COMPACT_ATOMS: atom_id res chain seq x y z
N MET A 1 26.30 -7.07 -2.45
CA MET A 1 25.47 -6.94 -1.22
C MET A 1 26.28 -6.91 0.07
N GLU A 2 27.28 -7.79 0.28
CA GLU A 2 28.01 -7.85 1.55
C GLU A 2 28.88 -6.60 1.80
N LYS A 3 29.44 -6.00 0.73
CA LYS A 3 30.21 -4.76 0.80
C LYS A 3 29.33 -3.50 0.84
N SER A 4 28.18 -3.43 0.14
CA SER A 4 27.16 -2.37 0.35
C SER A 4 26.69 -2.29 1.80
N ARG A 5 26.52 -3.45 2.47
CA ARG A 5 26.14 -3.54 3.89
C ARG A 5 27.26 -3.09 4.83
N LYS A 6 28.52 -3.32 4.47
CA LYS A 6 29.69 -2.75 5.16
C LYS A 6 29.74 -1.24 5.00
N ASN A 7 29.58 -0.73 3.77
CA ASN A 7 29.51 0.69 3.47
C ASN A 7 28.37 1.39 4.24
N PHE A 8 27.21 0.75 4.37
CA PHE A 8 26.12 1.24 5.21
C PHE A 8 26.52 1.34 6.69
N THR A 9 27.14 0.29 7.24
CA THR A 9 27.53 0.26 8.66
C THR A 9 28.57 1.35 8.94
N ASP A 10 29.61 1.46 8.10
CA ASP A 10 30.65 2.49 8.24
C ASP A 10 30.07 3.91 8.10
N LEU A 11 29.11 4.11 7.19
CA LEU A 11 28.44 5.40 7.01
C LEU A 11 27.59 5.77 8.22
N VAL A 12 26.80 4.82 8.75
CA VAL A 12 25.96 5.04 9.93
C VAL A 12 26.81 5.30 11.16
N ASP A 13 27.89 4.54 11.38
CA ASP A 13 28.76 4.71 12.53
C ASP A 13 29.44 6.10 12.53
N LYS A 14 29.92 6.56 11.36
CA LYS A 14 30.45 7.92 11.19
C LYS A 14 29.37 8.99 11.44
N ALA A 15 28.19 8.80 10.88
CA ALA A 15 27.08 9.73 11.04
C ALA A 15 26.63 9.84 12.51
N VAL A 16 26.60 8.73 13.23
CA VAL A 16 26.27 8.66 14.66
C VAL A 16 27.36 9.33 15.49
N ALA A 17 28.63 9.08 15.21
CA ALA A 17 29.74 9.72 15.91
C ALA A 17 29.69 11.26 15.75
N ALA A 18 29.42 11.75 14.53
CA ALA A 18 29.23 13.17 14.29
C ALA A 18 27.99 13.72 15.01
N ALA A 19 26.86 13.01 14.96
CA ALA A 19 25.61 13.45 15.56
C ALA A 19 25.69 13.62 17.09
N ASN A 20 26.47 12.77 17.76
CA ASN A 20 26.70 12.85 19.21
C ASN A 20 27.44 14.14 19.64
N THR A 21 28.03 14.89 18.70
CA THR A 21 28.69 16.18 18.96
C THR A 21 27.79 17.39 18.72
N LEU A 22 26.59 17.17 18.15
CA LEU A 22 25.66 18.23 17.75
C LEU A 22 24.56 18.44 18.78
N ARG A 23 24.05 19.67 18.87
CA ARG A 23 22.84 19.98 19.63
C ARG A 23 21.61 19.51 18.85
N ARG A 24 20.50 19.29 19.57
CA ARG A 24 19.24 18.79 18.99
C ARG A 24 18.75 19.64 17.80
N ASP A 25 18.87 20.96 17.90
CA ASP A 25 18.49 21.94 16.87
C ASP A 25 19.42 21.96 15.65
N GLU A 26 20.60 21.34 15.77
CA GLU A 26 21.62 21.27 14.71
C GLU A 26 21.59 19.94 13.94
N LEU A 27 20.79 18.96 14.38
CA LEU A 27 20.72 17.64 13.75
C LEU A 27 20.05 17.66 12.37
N LEU A 28 19.26 18.70 12.07
CA LEU A 28 18.51 18.83 10.82
C LEU A 28 18.88 20.13 10.10
N PHE A 29 18.93 20.09 8.77
CA PHE A 29 18.98 21.27 7.92
C PHE A 29 17.78 21.32 6.97
N SER A 30 17.41 22.52 6.52
CA SER A 30 16.37 22.69 5.51
C SER A 30 16.96 22.75 4.10
N TYR A 31 16.40 21.99 3.17
CA TYR A 31 16.68 22.09 1.74
C TYR A 31 15.36 22.09 0.97
N LYS A 32 15.13 23.13 0.16
CA LYS A 32 13.85 23.38 -0.52
C LYS A 32 12.63 23.29 0.42
N GLY A 33 12.77 23.78 1.66
CA GLY A 33 11.70 23.77 2.66
C GLY A 33 11.45 22.42 3.35
N ILE A 34 12.25 21.39 3.06
CA ILE A 34 12.15 20.06 3.69
C ILE A 34 13.34 19.84 4.63
N LEU A 35 13.09 19.27 5.81
CA LEU A 35 14.14 18.97 6.79
C LEU A 35 14.84 17.65 6.47
N TYR A 36 16.17 17.62 6.59
CA TYR A 36 17.00 16.43 6.38
C TYR A 36 18.09 16.31 7.44
N PRO A 37 18.58 15.09 7.76
CA PRO A 37 19.64 14.90 8.76
C PRO A 37 20.99 15.40 8.26
N VAL A 38 21.64 16.29 9.02
CA VAL A 38 22.92 16.92 8.63
C VAL A 38 24.07 15.92 8.49
N THR A 39 24.01 14.79 9.21
CA THR A 39 25.08 13.78 9.21
C THR A 39 24.90 12.72 8.12
N LEU A 40 23.77 12.74 7.40
CA LEU A 40 23.46 11.77 6.34
C LEU A 40 23.28 12.42 4.98
N CYS A 41 22.77 13.66 4.94
CA CYS A 41 22.47 14.39 3.70
C CYS A 41 23.19 15.74 3.71
N SER A 42 23.41 16.32 2.52
CA SER A 42 23.86 17.71 2.40
C SER A 42 23.28 18.40 1.16
N PRO A 43 23.20 19.74 1.13
CA PRO A 43 22.81 20.48 -0.06
C PRO A 43 23.69 20.18 -1.28
N GLU A 44 24.98 19.93 -1.08
CA GLU A 44 25.95 19.59 -2.12
C GLU A 44 25.62 18.24 -2.74
N VAL A 45 25.27 17.25 -1.92
CA VAL A 45 24.83 15.92 -2.38
C VAL A 45 23.56 16.05 -3.22
N PHE A 46 22.58 16.83 -2.77
CA PHE A 46 21.35 17.07 -3.55
C PHE A 46 21.61 17.74 -4.89
N ARG A 47 22.55 18.70 -4.96
CA ARG A 47 22.94 19.32 -6.24
C ARG A 47 23.68 18.34 -7.15
N ALA A 48 24.59 17.55 -6.59
CA ALA A 48 25.36 16.55 -7.33
C ALA A 48 24.48 15.42 -7.86
N MET A 49 23.36 15.11 -7.19
CA MET A 49 22.42 14.05 -7.58
C MET A 49 21.89 14.21 -9.00
N GLU A 50 21.70 15.45 -9.49
CA GLU A 50 21.21 15.71 -10.85
C GLU A 50 22.18 15.18 -11.94
N SER A 51 23.44 14.94 -11.61
CA SER A 51 24.42 14.32 -12.53
C SER A 51 24.24 12.81 -12.72
N LEU A 52 23.39 12.17 -11.90
CA LEU A 52 23.06 10.76 -12.06
C LEU A 52 22.19 10.58 -13.31
N GLU A 53 22.66 9.78 -14.27
CA GLU A 53 21.86 9.44 -15.46
C GLU A 53 21.12 8.13 -15.22
N ALA A 54 19.82 8.22 -14.94
CA ALA A 54 18.96 7.05 -14.76
C ALA A 54 18.75 6.30 -16.08
N ARG A 55 18.69 4.97 -16.03
CA ARG A 55 18.53 4.06 -17.16
C ARG A 55 17.14 3.45 -17.13
N SER A 56 16.62 3.05 -18.29
CA SER A 56 15.29 2.45 -18.40
C SER A 56 15.17 1.11 -17.68
N ASP A 57 16.30 0.42 -17.45
CA ASP A 57 16.34 -0.84 -16.74
C ASP A 57 16.66 -0.71 -15.25
N ASP A 58 16.97 0.48 -14.74
CA ASP A 58 17.21 0.69 -13.31
C ASP A 58 16.01 0.29 -12.44
N VAL A 59 16.31 -0.20 -11.23
CA VAL A 59 15.35 -0.58 -10.20
C VAL A 59 15.32 0.50 -9.13
N ILE A 60 14.28 1.32 -9.12
CA ILE A 60 14.11 2.38 -8.12
C ILE A 60 13.06 1.96 -7.09
N LEU A 61 13.40 1.97 -5.81
CA LEU A 61 12.47 1.83 -4.69
C LEU A 61 12.22 3.21 -4.07
N ALA A 62 11.03 3.76 -4.29
CA ALA A 62 10.57 4.95 -3.60
C ALA A 62 9.72 4.51 -2.40
N GLY A 63 10.02 5.01 -1.20
CA GLY A 63 9.11 4.87 -0.07
C GLY A 63 9.49 5.82 1.04
N TYR A 64 8.53 6.41 1.75
CA TYR A 64 8.83 7.31 2.87
C TYR A 64 9.59 6.58 3.99
N PRO A 65 10.40 7.26 4.83
CA PRO A 65 11.08 6.63 5.94
C PRO A 65 10.13 5.75 6.76
N LYS A 66 10.58 4.52 7.06
CA LYS A 66 9.86 3.54 7.90
C LYS A 66 8.61 2.90 7.27
N SER A 67 8.39 3.08 5.97
CA SER A 67 7.40 2.33 5.18
C SER A 67 7.76 0.85 4.95
N GLY A 68 9.01 0.45 5.19
CA GLY A 68 9.49 -0.92 4.97
C GLY A 68 10.56 -1.04 3.88
N THR A 69 11.23 0.06 3.52
CA THR A 69 12.26 0.12 2.47
C THR A 69 13.38 -0.90 2.65
N ASN A 70 13.81 -1.21 3.89
CA ASN A 70 14.83 -2.25 4.12
C ASN A 70 14.34 -3.66 3.73
N TRP A 71 13.05 -3.95 3.98
CA TRP A 71 12.46 -5.25 3.63
C TRP A 71 12.31 -5.40 2.12
N VAL A 72 11.74 -4.38 1.46
CA VAL A 72 11.57 -4.41 0.01
C VAL A 72 12.92 -4.28 -0.71
N GLY A 73 13.86 -3.52 -0.17
CA GLY A 73 15.23 -3.44 -0.67
C GLY A 73 15.94 -4.79 -0.66
N GLN A 74 15.72 -5.62 0.37
CA GLN A 74 16.22 -6.99 0.40
C GLN A 74 15.61 -7.85 -0.71
N ILE A 75 14.31 -7.75 -0.95
CA ILE A 75 13.62 -8.46 -2.03
C ILE A 75 14.23 -8.05 -3.38
N LEU A 76 14.34 -6.75 -3.64
CA LEU A 76 14.92 -6.24 -4.89
C LEU A 76 16.38 -6.67 -5.07
N GLY A 77 17.17 -6.66 -3.99
CA GLY A 77 18.54 -7.15 -3.99
C GLY A 77 18.67 -8.63 -4.36
N ASP A 78 17.83 -9.50 -3.78
CA ASP A 78 17.82 -10.92 -4.13
C ASP A 78 17.32 -11.14 -5.57
N LEU A 79 16.33 -10.37 -6.04
CA LEU A 79 15.82 -10.46 -7.42
C LEU A 79 16.86 -10.07 -8.47
N VAL A 80 17.57 -8.95 -8.27
CA VAL A 80 18.63 -8.51 -9.19
C VAL A 80 19.80 -9.49 -9.17
N ALA A 81 20.20 -10.00 -8.01
CA ALA A 81 21.25 -11.01 -7.92
C ALA A 81 20.88 -12.32 -8.65
N ILE A 82 19.59 -12.71 -8.65
CA ILE A 82 19.10 -13.85 -9.45
C ILE A 82 19.17 -13.53 -10.94
N PHE A 83 18.76 -12.33 -11.35
CA PHE A 83 18.82 -11.88 -12.74
C PHE A 83 20.26 -11.89 -13.27
N GLU A 84 21.20 -11.28 -12.54
CA GLU A 84 22.62 -11.22 -12.91
C GLU A 84 23.25 -12.61 -13.06
N LYS A 85 22.90 -13.56 -12.17
CA LYS A 85 23.36 -14.96 -12.27
C LYS A 85 22.90 -15.65 -13.55
N LYS A 86 21.79 -15.23 -14.15
CA LYS A 86 21.27 -15.80 -15.39
C LYS A 86 21.83 -15.12 -16.64
N THR A 87 22.31 -13.88 -16.54
CA THR A 87 22.62 -13.04 -17.71
C THR A 87 24.09 -12.69 -17.88
N GLN A 88 24.95 -12.83 -16.86
CA GLN A 88 26.35 -12.37 -16.92
C GLN A 88 27.40 -13.49 -16.83
N ASN A 89 28.52 -13.30 -17.56
CA ASN A 89 29.79 -14.04 -17.40
C ASN A 89 30.59 -13.48 -16.21
N GLU A 90 31.33 -14.33 -15.49
CA GLU A 90 31.99 -14.04 -14.19
C GLU A 90 32.92 -12.80 -14.19
N GLU A 91 33.53 -12.45 -15.33
CA GLU A 91 34.49 -11.32 -15.45
C GLU A 91 33.85 -9.93 -15.22
N SER A 92 32.55 -9.77 -15.48
CA SER A 92 31.84 -8.49 -15.29
C SER A 92 31.59 -8.13 -13.83
N ARG A 93 31.69 -9.09 -12.89
CA ARG A 93 31.36 -8.90 -11.46
C ARG A 93 32.43 -8.15 -10.67
N VAL A 94 33.71 -8.28 -11.06
CA VAL A 94 34.84 -7.80 -10.26
C VAL A 94 34.88 -6.27 -10.21
N ASN A 95 34.59 -5.59 -11.33
CA ASN A 95 34.61 -4.12 -11.40
C ASN A 95 33.42 -3.47 -10.67
N ASP A 96 32.25 -4.10 -10.64
CA ASP A 96 31.07 -3.55 -9.96
C ASP A 96 31.15 -3.69 -8.43
N GLU A 97 31.83 -4.73 -7.92
CA GLU A 97 32.09 -4.85 -6.48
C GLU A 97 32.98 -3.71 -5.96
N GLU A 98 33.90 -3.19 -6.78
CA GLU A 98 34.71 -2.01 -6.44
C GLU A 98 33.90 -0.70 -6.40
N LEU A 99 32.85 -0.63 -7.23
CA LEU A 99 31.97 0.53 -7.36
C LEU A 99 30.69 0.43 -6.51
N GLU A 100 30.56 -0.57 -5.62
CA GLU A 100 29.33 -0.80 -4.86
C GLU A 100 29.02 0.37 -3.90
N GLU A 101 27.85 1.00 -4.09
CA GLU A 101 27.42 2.19 -3.35
C GLU A 101 26.30 1.90 -2.35
N PHE A 102 26.13 2.80 -1.37
CA PHE A 102 24.92 2.78 -0.54
C PHE A 102 23.72 3.22 -1.40
N PRO A 103 22.63 2.42 -1.50
CA PRO A 103 21.64 2.64 -2.56
C PRO A 103 20.73 3.86 -2.37
N TYR A 104 20.69 4.47 -1.17
CA TYR A 104 19.84 5.64 -0.91
C TYR A 104 20.38 6.89 -1.60
N LEU A 105 19.67 7.40 -2.61
CA LEU A 105 20.15 8.48 -3.47
C LEU A 105 20.60 9.71 -2.69
N GLU A 106 19.84 10.10 -1.68
CA GLU A 106 20.07 11.28 -0.85
C GLU A 106 21.19 11.17 0.19
N ILE A 107 21.80 9.98 0.36
CA ILE A 107 22.79 9.72 1.39
C ILE A 107 24.15 9.36 0.75
N GLY A 108 25.22 10.04 1.17
CA GLY A 108 26.59 9.76 0.72
C GLY A 108 27.40 11.03 0.46
N ASP A 109 28.40 10.92 -0.42
CA ASP A 109 29.23 12.04 -0.87
C ASP A 109 28.88 12.48 -2.30
N THR A 110 29.37 13.66 -2.71
CA THR A 110 29.10 14.23 -4.04
C THR A 110 29.66 13.39 -5.20
N GLY A 111 30.73 12.63 -4.99
CA GLY A 111 31.35 11.78 -6.01
C GLY A 111 30.59 10.47 -6.27
N LYS A 112 29.58 10.16 -5.44
CA LYS A 112 28.75 8.95 -5.54
C LYS A 112 28.14 8.76 -6.92
N TYR A 113 27.57 9.82 -7.50
CA TYR A 113 26.81 9.71 -8.74
C TYR A 113 27.70 9.43 -9.95
N GLU A 114 28.94 9.92 -9.94
CA GLU A 114 29.96 9.54 -10.94
C GLU A 114 30.30 8.05 -10.85
N ARG A 115 30.41 7.50 -9.64
CA ARG A 115 30.67 6.07 -9.42
C ARG A 115 29.47 5.23 -9.83
N MET A 116 28.25 5.64 -9.48
CA MET A 116 27.01 4.99 -9.93
C MET A 116 26.82 5.01 -11.45
N ASN A 117 27.25 6.07 -12.13
CA ASN A 117 27.19 6.14 -13.60
C ASN A 117 28.14 5.14 -14.29
N LYS A 118 29.23 4.73 -13.63
CA LYS A 118 30.19 3.74 -14.13
C LYS A 118 29.78 2.29 -13.88
N GLN A 119 28.84 2.04 -12.98
CA GLN A 119 28.32 0.70 -12.68
C GLN A 119 27.65 0.08 -13.91
N THR A 120 27.76 -1.23 -14.07
CA THR A 120 26.97 -1.92 -15.09
C THR A 120 25.49 -1.96 -14.73
N SER A 121 24.64 -2.21 -15.72
CA SER A 121 23.24 -2.49 -15.46
C SER A 121 23.08 -3.92 -14.93
N ARG A 122 22.21 -4.17 -13.94
CA ARG A 122 21.07 -3.36 -13.50
C ARG A 122 21.26 -2.76 -12.11
N ARG A 123 21.13 -1.44 -11.95
CA ARG A 123 21.38 -0.77 -10.66
C ARG A 123 20.13 -0.75 -9.77
N ILE A 124 20.34 -0.89 -8.46
CA ILE A 124 19.29 -0.70 -7.44
C ILE A 124 19.51 0.65 -6.76
N MET A 125 18.45 1.45 -6.74
CA MET A 125 18.43 2.74 -6.07
C MET A 125 17.24 2.80 -5.13
N VAL A 126 17.42 3.42 -3.97
CA VAL A 126 16.36 3.64 -2.98
C VAL A 126 16.26 5.13 -2.74
N THR A 127 15.05 5.63 -2.45
CA THR A 127 14.90 7.04 -2.09
C THR A 127 13.68 7.30 -1.21
N HIS A 128 13.85 8.27 -0.32
CA HIS A 128 12.80 8.87 0.49
C HIS A 128 12.30 10.22 -0.06
N LEU A 129 12.82 10.68 -1.21
CA LEU A 129 12.54 12.01 -1.75
C LEU A 129 11.16 12.11 -2.42
N LEU A 130 10.66 13.35 -2.51
CA LEU A 130 9.55 13.70 -3.38
C LEU A 130 9.96 13.53 -4.85
N PRO A 131 9.01 13.23 -5.77
CA PRO A 131 9.31 13.06 -7.19
C PRO A 131 10.07 14.26 -7.79
N GLU A 132 9.69 15.48 -7.44
CA GLU A 132 10.31 16.73 -7.90
C GLU A 132 11.77 16.94 -7.45
N ASN A 133 12.24 16.14 -6.50
CA ASN A 133 13.61 16.19 -5.99
C ASN A 133 14.47 15.01 -6.48
N LEU A 134 13.94 14.17 -7.35
CA LEU A 134 14.71 13.14 -8.05
C LEU A 134 15.31 13.69 -9.35
N PRO A 135 16.42 13.10 -9.85
CA PRO A 135 17.02 13.51 -11.11
C PRO A 135 16.02 13.45 -12.26
N SER A 136 16.03 14.47 -13.11
CA SER A 136 15.10 14.57 -14.24
C SER A 136 15.19 13.36 -15.20
N SER A 137 16.37 12.74 -15.31
CA SER A 137 16.60 11.52 -16.08
C SER A 137 15.70 10.35 -15.66
N VAL A 138 15.31 10.25 -14.38
CA VAL A 138 14.47 9.17 -13.85
C VAL A 138 13.13 9.11 -14.61
N PHE A 139 12.50 10.26 -14.79
CA PHE A 139 11.22 10.37 -15.48
C PHE A 139 11.40 10.43 -16.99
N LYS A 140 12.41 11.15 -17.49
CA LYS A 140 12.70 11.28 -18.93
C LYS A 140 12.98 9.92 -19.57
N ASN A 141 13.79 9.09 -18.91
CA ASN A 141 14.22 7.79 -19.43
C ASN A 141 13.28 6.65 -19.00
N LYS A 142 12.15 6.99 -18.35
CA LYS A 142 11.11 6.04 -17.91
C LYS A 142 11.67 4.88 -17.07
N ALA A 143 12.60 5.18 -16.15
CA ALA A 143 13.10 4.19 -15.21
C ALA A 143 11.93 3.58 -14.40
N LYS A 144 12.05 2.30 -14.03
CA LYS A 144 10.99 1.60 -13.30
C LYS A 144 11.05 1.92 -11.81
N ILE A 145 9.93 2.35 -11.25
CA ILE A 145 9.80 2.74 -9.85
C ILE A 145 8.81 1.81 -9.14
N LEU A 146 9.25 1.18 -8.06
CA LEU A 146 8.38 0.54 -7.09
C LEU A 146 8.10 1.54 -5.97
N LEU A 147 6.86 2.04 -5.92
CA LEU A 147 6.38 2.96 -4.89
C LEU A 147 5.80 2.16 -3.71
N LEU A 148 6.55 2.10 -2.62
CA LEU A 148 6.16 1.47 -1.35
C LEU A 148 5.46 2.48 -0.45
N THR A 149 4.23 2.14 -0.05
CA THR A 149 3.42 2.90 0.90
C THR A 149 3.10 2.05 2.12
N ARG A 150 2.68 2.67 3.21
CA ARG A 150 2.30 1.98 4.45
C ARG A 150 1.20 2.74 5.16
N ASN A 151 0.37 2.05 5.95
CA ASN A 151 -0.62 2.71 6.78
C ASN A 151 0.04 3.84 7.63
N PRO A 152 -0.49 5.08 7.60
CA PRO A 152 0.16 6.22 8.25
C PRO A 152 0.27 6.07 9.77
N LYS A 153 -0.63 5.32 10.41
CA LYS A 153 -0.61 5.09 11.86
C LYS A 153 0.55 4.16 12.25
N ASP A 154 0.70 3.05 11.51
CA ASP A 154 1.81 2.13 11.70
C ASP A 154 3.16 2.74 11.32
N LEU A 155 3.18 3.58 10.27
CA LEU A 155 4.37 4.32 9.87
C LEU A 155 4.81 5.30 10.97
N ALA A 156 3.89 6.11 11.50
CA ALA A 156 4.17 7.05 12.59
C ALA A 156 4.74 6.33 13.82
N THR A 157 4.13 5.22 14.21
CA THR A 157 4.59 4.36 15.32
C THR A 157 6.00 3.84 15.09
N SER A 158 6.28 3.36 13.89
CA SER A 158 7.61 2.88 13.49
C SER A 158 8.66 4.01 13.49
N PHE A 159 8.26 5.22 13.11
CA PHE A 159 9.14 6.38 13.02
C PHE A 159 9.42 7.01 14.38
N TYR A 160 8.46 7.02 15.31
CA TYR A 160 8.69 7.38 16.70
C TYR A 160 9.78 6.53 17.36
N HIS A 161 9.64 5.20 17.29
CA HIS A 161 10.66 4.32 17.84
C HIS A 161 12.02 4.46 17.15
N PHE A 162 12.02 4.74 15.84
CA PHE A 162 13.26 4.93 15.09
C PHE A 162 13.99 6.21 15.49
N THR A 163 13.28 7.34 15.53
CA THR A 163 13.84 8.65 15.94
C THR A 163 14.39 8.60 17.37
N ASN A 164 13.70 7.92 18.28
CA ASN A 164 14.17 7.75 19.66
C ASN A 164 15.32 6.74 19.83
N GLY A 165 15.63 5.95 18.81
CA GLY A 165 16.71 4.96 18.87
C GLY A 165 17.93 5.29 18.03
N ILE A 166 17.88 6.31 17.17
CA ILE A 166 19.00 6.69 16.29
C ILE A 166 19.52 8.09 16.64
N PRO A 167 20.81 8.24 17.00
CA PRO A 167 21.37 9.55 17.38
C PRO A 167 21.36 10.61 16.27
N THR A 168 21.24 10.20 15.01
CA THR A 168 21.27 11.11 13.85
C THR A 168 19.98 11.90 13.66
N LEU A 169 18.96 11.68 14.48
CA LEU A 169 17.68 12.37 14.44
C LEU A 169 17.32 12.95 15.82
N PRO A 170 16.55 14.05 15.88
CA PRO A 170 15.99 14.52 17.13
C PRO A 170 15.11 13.45 17.78
N SER A 171 15.40 13.11 19.04
CA SER A 171 14.53 12.29 19.86
C SER A 171 13.35 13.10 20.40
N TYR A 172 12.31 12.40 20.83
CA TYR A 172 11.09 12.94 21.40
C TYR A 172 10.86 12.35 22.79
N ASP A 173 10.57 13.22 23.75
CA ASP A 173 10.31 12.83 25.14
C ASP A 173 8.98 12.09 25.27
N THR A 174 7.98 12.48 24.49
CA THR A 174 6.65 11.87 24.48
C THR A 174 6.17 11.53 23.07
N TRP A 175 5.24 10.58 22.99
CA TRP A 175 4.52 10.27 21.76
C TRP A 175 3.70 11.46 21.26
N ASP A 176 3.12 12.26 22.17
CA ASP A 176 2.27 13.39 21.80
C ASP A 176 3.05 14.49 21.07
N ASP A 177 4.27 14.79 21.54
CA ASP A 177 5.18 15.74 20.87
C ASP A 177 5.56 15.25 19.47
N PHE A 178 5.92 13.96 19.36
CA PHE A 178 6.20 13.32 18.07
C PHE A 178 4.98 13.39 17.14
N PHE A 179 3.79 13.10 17.64
CA PHE A 179 2.57 13.08 16.84
C PHE A 179 2.24 14.47 16.30
N VAL A 180 2.45 15.53 17.08
CA VAL A 180 2.28 16.92 16.60
C VAL A 180 3.22 17.21 15.43
N ASP A 181 4.50 16.87 15.55
CA ASP A 181 5.48 17.10 14.49
C ASP A 181 5.24 16.22 13.26
N PHE A 182 4.79 14.97 13.46
CA PHE A 182 4.38 14.05 12.39
C PHE A 182 3.18 14.56 11.58
N MET A 183 2.20 15.15 12.25
CA MET A 183 1.00 15.70 11.59
C MET A 183 1.27 17.05 10.90
N THR A 184 2.42 17.66 11.15
CA THR A 184 2.88 18.90 10.52
C THR A 184 4.04 18.64 9.56
N LYS A 185 4.70 19.69 9.05
CA LYS A 185 5.81 19.56 8.08
C LYS A 185 7.19 19.48 8.76
N LYS A 186 7.24 19.06 10.03
CA LYS A 186 8.47 19.11 10.85
C LYS A 186 9.25 17.80 10.90
N MET A 187 8.71 16.72 10.33
CA MET A 187 9.48 15.48 10.22
C MET A 187 10.64 15.59 9.25
N PRO A 188 11.77 14.92 9.52
CA PRO A 188 12.79 14.66 8.50
C PRO A 188 12.15 13.99 7.27
N TRP A 189 12.60 14.38 6.08
CA TRP A 189 11.97 14.06 4.78
C TRP A 189 10.56 14.66 4.56
N GLY A 190 10.13 15.59 5.40
CA GLY A 190 8.91 16.37 5.20
C GLY A 190 7.64 15.63 5.61
N SER A 191 6.47 16.09 5.15
CA SER A 191 5.19 15.48 5.54
C SER A 191 4.92 14.18 4.78
N TYR A 192 4.56 13.11 5.50
CA TYR A 192 4.18 11.85 4.86
C TYR A 192 2.93 11.99 3.96
N PHE A 193 1.99 12.85 4.33
CA PHE A 193 0.81 13.08 3.50
C PHE A 193 1.15 13.81 2.20
N GLU A 194 2.03 14.82 2.28
CA GLU A 194 2.54 15.51 1.08
C GLU A 194 3.33 14.54 0.19
N TYR A 195 4.17 13.69 0.79
CA TYR A 195 4.84 12.61 0.08
C TYR A 195 3.86 11.73 -0.70
N LEU A 196 2.80 11.25 -0.04
CA LEU A 196 1.79 10.42 -0.70
C LEU A 196 1.01 11.19 -1.78
N SER A 197 0.62 12.45 -1.53
CA SER A 197 -0.10 13.28 -2.50
C SER A 197 0.76 13.55 -3.75
N GLU A 198 2.04 13.84 -3.59
CA GLU A 198 2.96 14.08 -4.71
C GLU A 198 3.24 12.82 -5.51
N TRP A 199 3.52 11.70 -4.83
CA TRP A 199 3.72 10.42 -5.50
C TRP A 199 2.44 9.86 -6.15
N ASN A 200 1.26 10.20 -5.64
CA ASN A 200 -0.01 9.80 -6.23
C ASN A 200 -0.17 10.31 -7.67
N LYS A 201 0.44 11.46 -8.02
CA LYS A 201 0.45 12.00 -9.40
C LYS A 201 1.07 11.03 -10.42
N TYR A 202 1.93 10.12 -9.95
CA TYR A 202 2.63 9.14 -10.77
C TYR A 202 2.08 7.71 -10.60
N ALA A 203 1.12 7.49 -9.70
CA ALA A 203 0.63 6.16 -9.35
C ALA A 203 -0.06 5.42 -10.50
N THR A 204 -0.43 6.11 -11.58
CA THR A 204 -1.04 5.56 -12.79
C THR A 204 -0.07 5.42 -13.95
N CYS A 205 1.18 5.86 -13.81
CA CYS A 205 2.20 5.70 -14.84
C CYS A 205 2.60 4.22 -14.99
N GLU A 206 2.76 3.74 -16.21
CA GLU A 206 3.08 2.33 -16.50
C GLU A 206 4.43 1.88 -15.90
N ASN A 207 5.39 2.81 -15.79
CA ASN A 207 6.69 2.57 -15.17
C ASN A 207 6.69 2.76 -13.65
N VAL A 208 5.51 2.88 -13.00
CA VAL A 208 5.36 3.00 -11.55
C VAL A 208 4.42 1.92 -11.02
N MET A 209 4.97 0.96 -10.27
CA MET A 209 4.19 -0.02 -9.54
C MET A 209 3.96 0.47 -8.11
N THR A 210 2.70 0.53 -7.68
CA THR A 210 2.36 0.85 -6.28
C THR A 210 2.19 -0.43 -5.48
N ILE A 211 2.74 -0.48 -4.27
CA ILE A 211 2.56 -1.58 -3.31
C ILE A 211 2.47 -1.04 -1.89
N THR A 212 1.62 -1.63 -1.06
CA THR A 212 1.56 -1.34 0.37
C THR A 212 2.37 -2.36 1.15
N TYR A 213 2.93 -1.95 2.28
CA TYR A 213 3.55 -2.85 3.24
C TYR A 213 2.58 -3.95 3.67
N GLU A 214 1.31 -3.59 3.85
CA GLU A 214 0.22 -4.47 4.26
C GLU A 214 -0.05 -5.57 3.24
N GLU A 215 -0.22 -5.23 1.95
CA GLU A 215 -0.41 -6.22 0.86
C GLU A 215 0.78 -7.19 0.77
N LEU A 216 2.01 -6.66 0.85
CA LEU A 216 3.21 -7.50 0.79
C LEU A 216 3.32 -8.42 2.02
N LYS A 217 2.81 -7.98 3.17
CA LYS A 217 2.82 -8.75 4.41
C LYS A 217 1.74 -9.83 4.44
N GLU A 218 0.59 -9.54 3.86
CA GLU A 218 -0.53 -10.46 3.75
C GLU A 218 -0.22 -11.62 2.79
N ASN A 219 0.33 -11.33 1.62
CA ASN A 219 0.73 -12.37 0.67
C ASN A 219 2.13 -12.11 0.09
N PRO A 220 3.18 -12.50 0.82
CA PRO A 220 4.57 -12.28 0.39
C PRO A 220 4.91 -12.96 -0.94
N VAL A 221 4.36 -14.15 -1.20
CA VAL A 221 4.63 -14.91 -2.44
C VAL A 221 4.07 -14.16 -3.65
N LEU A 222 2.80 -13.74 -3.58
CA LEU A 222 2.19 -12.96 -4.66
C LEU A 222 2.86 -11.60 -4.83
N GLY A 223 3.18 -10.92 -3.72
CA GLY A 223 3.87 -9.63 -3.75
C GLY A 223 5.23 -9.71 -4.44
N VAL A 224 6.08 -10.69 -4.07
CA VAL A 224 7.39 -10.91 -4.73
C VAL A 224 7.21 -11.26 -6.20
N LYS A 225 6.25 -12.12 -6.53
CA LYS A 225 5.95 -12.50 -7.93
C LYS A 225 5.57 -11.28 -8.78
N ASN A 226 4.71 -10.40 -8.25
CA ASN A 226 4.28 -9.20 -8.94
C ASN A 226 5.43 -8.19 -9.12
N ILE A 227 6.26 -8.00 -8.08
CA ILE A 227 7.46 -7.16 -8.16
C ILE A 227 8.42 -7.68 -9.23
N ALA A 228 8.69 -9.00 -9.24
CA ALA A 228 9.58 -9.62 -10.22
C ALA A 228 9.05 -9.45 -11.65
N ALA A 229 7.75 -9.69 -11.86
CA ALA A 229 7.10 -9.48 -13.16
C ALA A 229 7.19 -8.02 -13.62
N PHE A 230 6.93 -7.06 -12.73
CA PHE A 230 7.03 -5.64 -13.03
C PHE A 230 8.44 -5.24 -13.50
N PHE A 231 9.49 -5.74 -12.85
CA PHE A 231 10.87 -5.51 -13.28
C PHE A 231 11.33 -6.42 -14.43
N GLY A 232 10.50 -7.34 -14.91
CA GLY A 232 10.84 -8.26 -16.00
C GLY A 232 11.91 -9.28 -15.61
N ILE A 233 11.90 -9.73 -14.35
CA ILE A 233 12.84 -10.71 -13.81
C ILE A 233 12.13 -12.08 -13.75
N PRO A 234 12.49 -13.04 -14.63
CA PRO A 234 11.86 -14.36 -14.62
C PRO A 234 12.36 -15.18 -13.42
N LEU A 235 11.41 -15.70 -12.64
CA LEU A 235 11.68 -16.55 -11.48
C LEU A 235 11.14 -17.96 -11.71
N THR A 236 11.93 -18.94 -11.31
CA THR A 236 11.44 -20.30 -11.04
C THR A 236 10.74 -20.33 -9.67
N GLU A 237 9.91 -21.36 -9.44
CA GLU A 237 9.23 -21.52 -8.15
C GLU A 237 10.21 -21.60 -6.97
N LYS A 238 11.34 -22.30 -7.18
CA LYS A 238 12.39 -22.42 -6.16
C LYS A 238 13.04 -21.07 -5.84
N GLU A 239 13.30 -20.24 -6.85
CA GLU A 239 13.86 -18.90 -6.67
C GLU A 239 12.87 -17.98 -5.96
N LEU A 240 11.60 -18.01 -6.35
CA LEU A 240 10.52 -17.27 -5.69
C LEU A 240 10.46 -17.60 -4.19
N GLN A 241 10.39 -18.89 -3.87
CA GLN A 241 10.35 -19.35 -2.48
C GLN A 241 11.61 -18.95 -1.69
N THR A 242 12.79 -19.03 -2.33
CA THR A 242 14.05 -18.60 -1.71
C THR A 242 14.04 -17.10 -1.36
N VAL A 243 13.53 -16.24 -2.26
CA VAL A 243 13.41 -14.79 -2.01
C VAL A 243 12.45 -14.54 -0.85
N VAL A 244 11.30 -15.21 -0.82
CA VAL A 244 10.29 -15.08 0.24
C VAL A 244 10.87 -15.50 1.60
N GLU A 245 11.56 -16.63 1.67
CA GLU A 245 12.16 -17.14 2.92
C GLU A 245 13.27 -16.22 3.46
N ARG A 246 14.15 -15.75 2.58
CA ARG A 246 15.25 -14.84 2.94
C ARG A 246 14.77 -13.47 3.38
N SER A 247 13.71 -12.98 2.74
CA SER A 247 13.08 -11.69 3.08
C SER A 247 12.08 -11.80 4.24
N SER A 248 11.85 -12.99 4.81
CA SER A 248 10.99 -13.12 5.99
C SER A 248 11.52 -12.31 7.17
N PHE A 249 10.61 -11.77 8.00
CA PHE A 249 11.00 -10.94 9.13
C PHE A 249 11.95 -11.66 10.09
N GLN A 250 11.74 -12.97 10.32
CA GLN A 250 12.62 -13.78 11.17
C GLN A 250 14.03 -13.89 10.59
N SER A 251 14.16 -14.21 9.30
CA SER A 251 15.44 -14.27 8.58
C SER A 251 16.16 -12.93 8.61
N MET A 252 15.45 -11.85 8.31
CA MET A 252 16.03 -10.50 8.30
C MET A 252 16.44 -10.04 9.69
N LYS A 253 15.61 -10.28 10.72
CA LYS A 253 15.92 -9.94 12.10
C LYS A 253 17.14 -10.71 12.61
N LYS A 254 17.26 -12.01 12.29
CA LYS A 254 18.43 -12.83 12.60
C LYS A 254 19.71 -12.26 11.96
N ASN A 255 19.61 -11.73 10.74
CA ASN A 255 20.75 -11.13 10.02
C ASN A 255 20.90 -9.62 10.27
N SER A 256 20.09 -9.02 11.16
CA SER A 256 20.03 -7.56 11.31
C SER A 256 21.35 -6.96 11.79
N GLN A 257 22.02 -7.59 12.74
CA GLN A 257 23.33 -7.12 13.22
C GLN A 257 24.40 -7.14 12.13
N LYS A 258 24.39 -8.16 11.27
CA LYS A 258 25.33 -8.27 10.14
C LYS A 258 25.07 -7.21 9.06
N THR A 259 23.82 -6.81 8.89
CA THR A 259 23.39 -5.94 7.78
C THR A 259 23.28 -4.46 8.17
N HIS A 260 23.04 -4.18 9.45
CA HIS A 260 22.75 -2.82 9.97
C HIS A 260 23.50 -2.51 11.28
N GLY A 261 24.54 -3.30 11.60
CA GLY A 261 25.36 -3.10 12.79
C GLY A 261 24.58 -3.15 14.11
N THR A 262 25.02 -2.36 15.08
CA THR A 262 24.42 -2.24 16.41
C THR A 262 22.94 -1.81 16.37
N PHE A 263 22.52 -1.12 15.31
CA PHE A 263 21.16 -0.64 15.11
C PHE A 263 20.21 -1.68 14.48
N GLY A 264 20.67 -2.92 14.23
CA GLY A 264 19.83 -3.97 13.64
C GLY A 264 18.48 -4.15 14.34
N ASN A 265 18.45 -4.21 15.67
CA ASN A 265 17.20 -4.36 16.42
C ASN A 265 16.26 -3.15 16.31
N LEU A 266 16.81 -1.95 16.04
CA LEU A 266 16.03 -0.74 15.82
C LEU A 266 15.32 -0.77 14.46
N PHE A 267 16.00 -1.26 13.42
CA PHE A 267 15.42 -1.42 12.08
C PHE A 267 14.42 -2.60 12.01
N PHE A 268 14.64 -3.67 12.77
CA PHE A 268 13.81 -4.89 12.78
C PHE A 268 13.08 -5.09 14.13
N ARG A 269 12.26 -4.10 14.51
CA ARG A 269 11.55 -4.08 15.80
C ARG A 269 10.46 -5.16 15.92
N LYS A 270 9.29 -4.93 15.28
CA LYS A 270 8.11 -5.82 15.34
C LYS A 270 7.69 -6.43 13.99
N GLY A 271 7.89 -5.73 12.86
CA GLY A 271 7.57 -6.27 11.53
C GLY A 271 6.10 -6.67 11.30
N GLY A 272 5.19 -6.04 12.06
CA GLY A 272 3.74 -6.30 12.02
C GLY A 272 2.92 -5.07 11.64
N VAL A 273 1.61 -5.28 11.51
CA VAL A 273 0.58 -4.29 11.19
C VAL A 273 -0.32 -4.12 12.41
N GLY A 274 -0.72 -2.88 12.72
CA GLY A 274 -1.63 -2.56 13.83
C GLY A 274 -0.94 -2.19 15.15
N ASP A 275 0.38 -1.96 15.16
CA ASP A 275 1.09 -1.61 16.40
C ASP A 275 0.74 -0.22 16.91
N TRP A 276 0.20 0.62 16.02
CA TRP A 276 -0.28 1.97 16.36
C TRP A 276 -1.32 2.00 17.48
N LYS A 277 -2.08 0.92 17.68
CA LYS A 277 -3.06 0.79 18.76
C LYS A 277 -2.46 0.92 20.16
N ASN A 278 -1.15 0.72 20.29
CA ASN A 278 -0.44 0.81 21.56
C ASN A 278 0.02 2.23 21.89
N LEU A 279 -0.03 3.18 20.94
CA LEU A 279 0.45 4.56 21.13
C LEU A 279 -0.64 5.60 20.91
N PHE A 280 -1.51 5.40 19.92
CA PHE A 280 -2.51 6.40 19.55
C PHE A 280 -3.61 6.50 20.61
N SER A 281 -3.90 7.73 21.05
CA SER A 281 -5.18 8.03 21.69
C SER A 281 -6.32 8.03 20.66
N GLU A 282 -7.56 7.97 21.15
CA GLU A 282 -8.74 7.99 20.27
C GLU A 282 -8.83 9.28 19.45
N ASP A 283 -8.49 10.43 20.04
CA ASP A 283 -8.50 11.73 19.36
C ASP A 283 -7.41 11.84 18.31
N GLN A 284 -6.20 11.34 18.58
CA GLN A 284 -5.11 11.27 17.61
C GLN A 284 -5.48 10.35 16.44
N ASN A 285 -6.14 9.23 16.74
CA ASN A 285 -6.64 8.30 15.73
C ASN A 285 -7.64 8.99 14.79
N LYS A 286 -8.64 9.68 15.34
CA LYS A 286 -9.61 10.48 14.56
C LYS A 286 -8.95 11.59 13.75
N LYS A 287 -7.95 12.27 14.32
CA LYS A 287 -7.21 13.35 13.63
C LYS A 287 -6.40 12.82 12.46
N MET A 288 -5.75 11.66 12.62
CA MET A 288 -5.03 10.97 11.54
C MET A 288 -5.99 10.55 10.43
N ASP A 289 -7.13 9.95 10.79
CA ASP A 289 -8.14 9.50 9.82
C ASP A 289 -8.72 10.67 9.01
N ARG A 290 -9.01 11.79 9.68
CA ARG A 290 -9.47 13.01 9.01
C ARG A 290 -8.43 13.56 8.04
N ALA A 291 -7.17 13.69 8.47
CA ALA A 291 -6.11 14.19 7.61
C ALA A 291 -5.85 13.26 6.40
N PHE A 292 -5.99 11.95 6.61
CA PHE A 292 -5.90 10.97 5.53
C PHE A 292 -7.04 11.16 4.53
N GLU A 293 -8.28 11.29 4.99
CA GLU A 293 -9.42 11.51 4.09
C GLU A 293 -9.27 12.82 3.31
N GLU A 294 -8.95 13.91 4.00
CA GLU A 294 -8.82 15.24 3.38
C GLU A 294 -7.75 15.30 2.29
N ARG A 295 -6.63 14.56 2.46
CA ARG A 295 -5.47 14.67 1.57
C ARG A 295 -5.35 13.55 0.54
N LEU A 296 -5.94 12.39 0.84
CA LEU A 296 -5.80 11.17 0.03
C LEU A 296 -7.13 10.51 -0.29
N GLY A 297 -8.25 10.98 0.27
CA GLY A 297 -9.59 10.51 -0.09
C GLY A 297 -9.82 10.57 -1.61
N GLY A 298 -10.34 9.49 -2.18
CA GLY A 298 -10.59 9.37 -3.62
C GLY A 298 -9.34 9.22 -4.51
N THR A 299 -8.13 9.24 -3.95
CA THR A 299 -6.90 9.00 -4.72
C THR A 299 -6.60 7.50 -4.86
N LYS A 300 -5.80 7.11 -5.87
CA LYS A 300 -5.40 5.71 -6.07
C LYS A 300 -4.65 5.17 -4.86
N LEU A 301 -3.71 5.93 -4.30
CA LEU A 301 -2.98 5.54 -3.10
C LEU A 301 -3.88 5.52 -1.85
N GLY A 302 -4.82 6.47 -1.74
CA GLY A 302 -5.80 6.49 -0.65
C GLY A 302 -6.68 5.24 -0.61
N THR A 303 -7.22 4.83 -1.75
CA THR A 303 -8.01 3.60 -1.87
C THR A 303 -7.20 2.37 -1.45
N LYS A 304 -5.94 2.28 -1.86
CA LYS A 304 -5.03 1.17 -1.50
C LYS A 304 -4.76 1.11 0.01
N LEU A 305 -4.54 2.27 0.63
CA LEU A 305 -4.20 2.38 2.06
C LEU A 305 -5.40 2.25 3.00
N LYS A 306 -6.64 2.49 2.53
CA LYS A 306 -7.87 2.24 3.31
C LYS A 306 -8.15 0.75 3.54
N GLY A 307 -7.51 -0.14 2.78
CA GLY A 307 -7.59 -1.58 3.01
C GLY A 307 -9.00 -2.16 2.87
N VAL A 308 -9.87 -1.59 2.03
CA VAL A 308 -11.15 -2.25 1.73
C VAL A 308 -10.85 -3.45 0.83
N LEU A 309 -10.72 -4.61 1.47
CA LEU A 309 -10.53 -5.88 0.81
C LEU A 309 -11.87 -6.36 0.28
N TYR A 310 -11.98 -6.43 -1.05
CA TYR A 310 -13.09 -7.13 -1.69
C TYR A 310 -12.61 -8.53 -2.12
N PRO A 311 -13.45 -9.56 -2.02
CA PRO A 311 -13.12 -10.86 -2.60
C PRO A 311 -12.83 -10.70 -4.09
N ALA A 312 -11.58 -10.90 -4.51
CA ALA A 312 -11.13 -10.65 -5.88
C ALA A 312 -11.89 -11.47 -6.93
N ILE A 313 -12.50 -12.59 -6.52
CA ILE A 313 -13.35 -13.43 -7.37
C ILE A 313 -14.74 -12.83 -7.62
N LEU A 314 -15.23 -11.97 -6.71
CA LEU A 314 -16.54 -11.35 -6.81
C LEU A 314 -16.45 -9.90 -7.31
N THR A 315 -15.36 -9.20 -7.00
CA THR A 315 -15.21 -7.76 -7.24
C THR A 315 -13.85 -7.46 -7.84
N SER A 316 -13.83 -6.80 -9.00
CA SER A 316 -12.60 -6.29 -9.60
C SER A 316 -12.49 -4.75 -9.44
N PRO A 317 -11.27 -4.19 -9.44
CA PRO A 317 -11.08 -2.73 -9.48
C PRO A 317 -11.79 -2.06 -10.64
N GLU A 318 -11.82 -2.70 -11.81
CA GLU A 318 -12.50 -2.20 -13.01
C GLU A 318 -14.02 -2.13 -12.80
N THR A 319 -14.61 -3.12 -12.11
CA THR A 319 -16.03 -3.13 -11.77
C THR A 319 -16.39 -2.01 -10.79
N LEU A 320 -15.53 -1.73 -9.80
CA LEU A 320 -15.73 -0.60 -8.88
C LEU A 320 -15.54 0.76 -9.57
N GLU A 321 -14.65 0.85 -10.56
CA GLU A 321 -14.49 2.08 -11.35
C GLU A 321 -15.73 2.31 -12.25
N ALA A 322 -16.18 1.26 -12.95
CA ALA A 322 -17.37 1.32 -13.79
C ALA A 322 -18.64 1.62 -12.97
N LEU A 323 -18.69 1.23 -11.69
CA LEU A 323 -19.79 1.54 -10.78
C LEU A 323 -20.10 3.03 -10.70
N LYS A 324 -19.09 3.90 -10.86
CA LYS A 324 -19.30 5.36 -10.81
C LYS A 324 -20.25 5.85 -11.91
N SER A 325 -20.38 5.11 -13.01
CA SER A 325 -21.30 5.39 -14.10
C SER A 325 -22.72 4.86 -13.87
N PHE A 326 -22.95 4.17 -12.75
CA PHE A 326 -24.26 3.60 -12.43
C PHE A 326 -25.30 4.70 -12.20
N GLU A 327 -26.39 4.62 -12.95
CA GLU A 327 -27.52 5.53 -12.86
C GLU A 327 -28.68 4.87 -12.11
N THR A 328 -29.06 5.51 -11.00
CA THR A 328 -30.18 5.09 -10.16
C THR A 328 -31.48 5.66 -10.71
N ARG A 329 -32.50 4.82 -10.86
CA ARG A 329 -33.84 5.23 -11.26
C ARG A 329 -34.63 5.67 -10.03
N SER A 330 -35.58 6.59 -10.22
CA SER A 330 -36.42 7.09 -9.12
C SER A 330 -37.24 6.00 -8.43
N ASP A 331 -37.52 4.92 -9.15
CA ASP A 331 -38.25 3.75 -8.71
C ASP A 331 -37.32 2.57 -8.44
N ASP A 332 -36.03 2.74 -8.15
CA ASP A 332 -35.21 1.61 -7.65
C ASP A 332 -35.48 1.36 -6.15
N VAL A 333 -35.28 0.12 -5.70
CA VAL A 333 -35.13 -0.24 -4.29
C VAL A 333 -33.68 -0.64 -4.05
N ILE A 334 -33.00 0.07 -3.15
CA ILE A 334 -31.62 -0.23 -2.74
C ILE A 334 -31.67 -0.91 -1.37
N LEU A 335 -31.13 -2.12 -1.28
CA LEU A 335 -30.96 -2.88 -0.05
C LEU A 335 -29.50 -2.75 0.40
N ALA A 336 -29.26 -1.96 1.43
CA ALA A 336 -27.93 -1.72 1.98
C ALA A 336 -27.76 -2.45 3.31
N GLY A 337 -26.58 -3.00 3.57
CA GLY A 337 -26.26 -3.57 4.88
C GLY A 337 -24.86 -4.15 4.90
N TYR A 338 -24.29 -4.39 6.07
CA TYR A 338 -22.99 -5.07 6.16
C TYR A 338 -23.13 -6.56 5.76
N PRO A 339 -22.10 -7.22 5.20
CA PRO A 339 -22.17 -8.65 4.92
C PRO A 339 -22.68 -9.45 6.13
N LYS A 340 -23.53 -10.45 5.87
CA LYS A 340 -24.07 -11.36 6.91
C LYS A 340 -24.99 -10.70 7.97
N THR A 341 -25.49 -9.50 7.70
CA THR A 341 -26.59 -8.88 8.45
C THR A 341 -27.97 -9.46 8.13
N GLY A 342 -28.07 -10.32 7.10
CA GLY A 342 -29.34 -10.90 6.65
C GLY A 342 -29.86 -10.34 5.33
N THR A 343 -29.01 -9.64 4.56
CA THR A 343 -29.44 -8.99 3.31
C THR A 343 -30.05 -9.95 2.30
N ASN A 344 -29.64 -11.23 2.25
CA ASN A 344 -30.28 -12.24 1.39
C ASN A 344 -31.76 -12.49 1.77
N TRP A 345 -32.08 -12.46 3.07
CA TRP A 345 -33.46 -12.60 3.53
C TRP A 345 -34.28 -11.38 3.16
N LEU A 346 -33.72 -10.19 3.36
CA LEU A 346 -34.38 -8.94 2.96
C LEU A 346 -34.62 -8.90 1.44
N ASP A 347 -33.64 -9.31 0.64
CA ASP A 347 -33.74 -9.41 -0.81
C ASP A 347 -34.84 -10.37 -1.26
N ALA A 348 -34.92 -11.55 -0.65
CA ALA A 348 -36.00 -12.51 -0.91
C ALA A 348 -37.38 -11.94 -0.54
N MET A 349 -37.52 -11.34 0.64
CA MET A 349 -38.78 -10.74 1.09
C MET A 349 -39.23 -9.59 0.17
N VAL A 350 -38.31 -8.69 -0.20
CA VAL A 350 -38.63 -7.57 -1.08
C VAL A 350 -38.98 -8.08 -2.48
N SER A 351 -38.24 -9.07 -2.99
CA SER A 351 -38.54 -9.68 -4.29
C SER A 351 -39.89 -10.38 -4.32
N GLU A 352 -40.27 -11.07 -3.23
CA GLU A 352 -41.58 -11.71 -3.10
C GLU A 352 -42.71 -10.69 -2.96
N LEU A 353 -42.48 -9.57 -2.26
CA LEU A 353 -43.44 -8.47 -2.19
C LEU A 353 -43.63 -7.82 -3.57
N GLU A 354 -42.57 -7.64 -4.36
CA GLU A 354 -42.67 -7.10 -5.72
C GLU A 354 -43.38 -8.09 -6.67
N SER A 355 -43.21 -9.40 -6.50
CA SER A 355 -43.86 -10.41 -7.34
C SER A 355 -45.34 -10.68 -6.99
N THR A 356 -45.74 -10.42 -5.75
CA THR A 356 -47.11 -10.59 -5.26
C THR A 356 -47.93 -9.30 -5.29
N ASP A 357 -47.29 -8.16 -5.56
CA ASP A 357 -47.99 -6.90 -5.79
C ASP A 357 -48.92 -7.04 -7.01
N ALA A 358 -50.18 -6.66 -6.86
CA ALA A 358 -51.20 -6.72 -7.92
C ALA A 358 -50.92 -5.78 -9.11
N LYS A 359 -49.71 -5.22 -9.19
CA LYS A 359 -49.21 -4.39 -10.27
C LYS A 359 -48.76 -5.17 -11.50
N TYR A 360 -48.36 -6.43 -11.36
CA TYR A 360 -47.81 -7.22 -12.45
C TYR A 360 -48.69 -8.43 -12.79
N THR A 361 -48.86 -8.72 -14.08
CA THR A 361 -49.47 -10.00 -14.51
C THR A 361 -48.47 -11.16 -14.37
N GLU A 362 -48.97 -12.39 -14.42
CA GLU A 362 -48.09 -13.58 -14.40
C GLU A 362 -47.12 -13.61 -15.59
N GLU A 363 -47.55 -13.11 -16.76
CA GLU A 363 -46.73 -12.99 -17.96
C GLU A 363 -45.60 -11.96 -17.77
N GLU A 364 -45.91 -10.79 -17.23
CA GLU A 364 -44.91 -9.73 -16.96
C GLU A 364 -43.85 -10.21 -15.96
N MET A 365 -44.27 -10.95 -14.92
CA MET A 365 -43.34 -11.56 -13.96
C MET A 365 -42.45 -12.63 -14.60
N LYS A 366 -43.00 -13.47 -15.49
CA LYS A 366 -42.20 -14.45 -16.25
C LYS A 366 -41.18 -13.76 -17.16
N GLU A 367 -41.58 -12.70 -17.86
CA GLU A 367 -40.69 -11.93 -18.71
C GLU A 367 -39.56 -11.28 -17.92
N ARG A 368 -39.88 -10.71 -16.75
CA ARG A 368 -38.90 -10.12 -15.83
C ARG A 368 -37.87 -11.13 -15.36
N ILE A 369 -38.30 -12.30 -14.88
CA ILE A 369 -37.42 -13.39 -14.45
C ILE A 369 -36.55 -13.88 -15.63
N ASN A 370 -37.12 -13.96 -16.83
CA ASN A 370 -36.38 -14.39 -18.01
C ASN A 370 -35.35 -13.35 -18.45
N ALA A 371 -35.66 -12.05 -18.33
CA ALA A 371 -34.72 -10.97 -18.62
C ALA A 371 -33.53 -10.97 -17.65
N GLU A 372 -33.77 -11.14 -16.34
CA GLU A 372 -32.72 -11.24 -15.33
C GLU A 372 -31.79 -12.43 -15.58
N LYS A 373 -32.36 -13.61 -15.90
CA LYS A 373 -31.59 -14.81 -16.26
C LYS A 373 -30.78 -14.62 -17.53
N LYS A 374 -31.38 -14.07 -18.59
CA LYS A 374 -30.72 -13.86 -19.89
C LYS A 374 -29.58 -12.84 -19.81
N LEU A 375 -29.68 -11.87 -18.92
CA LEU A 375 -28.67 -10.84 -18.72
C LEU A 375 -27.58 -11.26 -17.72
N GLU A 376 -27.67 -12.45 -17.13
CA GLU A 376 -26.71 -12.99 -16.14
C GLU A 376 -26.40 -11.96 -15.04
N ILE A 377 -27.44 -11.35 -14.49
CA ILE A 377 -27.30 -10.28 -13.48
C ILE A 377 -27.27 -10.89 -12.09
N PHE A 378 -26.23 -10.54 -11.33
CA PHE A 378 -26.20 -10.69 -9.88
C PHE A 378 -26.34 -9.27 -9.31
N PRO A 379 -27.48 -8.90 -8.71
CA PRO A 379 -27.81 -7.50 -8.42
C PRO A 379 -27.10 -6.97 -7.16
N ARG A 380 -25.80 -7.24 -7.02
CA ARG A 380 -24.93 -6.59 -6.03
C ARG A 380 -24.05 -5.57 -6.73
N LEU A 381 -24.13 -4.31 -6.28
CA LEU A 381 -23.39 -3.21 -6.93
C LEU A 381 -21.88 -3.45 -6.97
N GLU A 382 -21.33 -4.07 -5.93
CA GLU A 382 -19.90 -4.34 -5.83
C GLU A 382 -19.45 -5.62 -6.56
N SER A 383 -20.33 -6.38 -7.23
CA SER A 383 -19.99 -7.70 -7.79
C SER A 383 -20.15 -7.78 -9.31
N GLY A 384 -19.33 -8.63 -9.95
CA GLY A 384 -19.41 -8.95 -11.38
C GLY A 384 -18.33 -8.28 -12.24
N ASP A 385 -18.57 -8.22 -13.54
CA ASP A 385 -17.71 -7.56 -14.54
C ASP A 385 -18.14 -6.11 -14.81
N PRO A 386 -17.26 -5.24 -15.37
CA PRO A 386 -17.60 -3.85 -15.67
C PRO A 386 -18.85 -3.65 -16.54
N GLY A 387 -19.18 -4.63 -17.39
CA GLY A 387 -20.36 -4.61 -18.27
C GLY A 387 -21.69 -4.83 -17.54
N ILE A 388 -21.68 -5.20 -16.25
CA ILE A 388 -22.89 -5.47 -15.48
C ILE A 388 -23.83 -4.26 -15.45
N TYR A 389 -23.30 -3.04 -15.35
CA TYR A 389 -24.12 -1.83 -15.25
C TYR A 389 -24.86 -1.52 -16.56
N GLU A 390 -24.25 -1.82 -17.71
CA GLU A 390 -24.93 -1.74 -19.01
C GLU A 390 -26.03 -2.80 -19.15
N ARG A 391 -25.85 -3.98 -18.55
CA ARG A 391 -26.91 -5.00 -18.49
C ARG A 391 -28.04 -4.57 -17.55
N MET A 392 -27.73 -3.99 -16.40
CA MET A 392 -28.72 -3.45 -15.44
C MET A 392 -29.56 -2.30 -16.02
N LYS A 393 -29.07 -1.56 -17.02
CA LYS A 393 -29.88 -0.56 -17.75
C LYS A 393 -31.02 -1.19 -18.54
N LYS A 394 -30.87 -2.45 -18.99
CA LYS A 394 -31.86 -3.18 -19.79
C LYS A 394 -32.92 -3.88 -18.94
N LEU A 395 -32.78 -3.88 -17.61
CA LEU A 395 -33.76 -4.49 -16.72
C LEU A 395 -35.06 -3.70 -16.69
N PRO A 396 -36.21 -4.38 -16.62
CA PRO A 396 -37.49 -3.73 -16.40
C PRO A 396 -37.53 -3.07 -15.02
N SER A 397 -38.24 -1.95 -14.95
CA SER A 397 -38.57 -1.30 -13.67
C SER A 397 -39.60 -2.12 -12.88
N ARG A 398 -39.57 -2.13 -11.55
CA ARG A 398 -38.63 -1.47 -10.62
C ARG A 398 -37.47 -2.42 -10.27
N ARG A 399 -36.21 -1.94 -10.18
CA ARG A 399 -35.06 -2.81 -9.86
C ARG A 399 -34.89 -2.94 -8.34
N VAL A 400 -34.60 -4.16 -7.87
CA VAL A 400 -34.13 -4.42 -6.51
C VAL A 400 -32.63 -4.64 -6.58
N ILE A 401 -31.88 -3.81 -5.86
CA ILE A 401 -30.42 -3.74 -5.96
C ILE A 401 -29.85 -3.82 -4.55
N LEU A 402 -28.92 -4.75 -4.35
CA LEU A 402 -28.26 -4.96 -3.06
C LEU A 402 -26.87 -4.35 -3.07
N THR A 403 -26.41 -3.88 -1.91
CA THR A 403 -25.01 -3.47 -1.75
C THR A 403 -24.49 -3.60 -0.32
N HIS A 404 -23.23 -3.98 -0.21
CA HIS A 404 -22.44 -3.92 1.01
C HIS A 404 -21.51 -2.71 1.07
N LEU A 405 -21.54 -1.84 0.06
CA LEU A 405 -20.67 -0.67 -0.01
C LEU A 405 -21.03 0.33 1.09
N PRO A 406 -20.02 0.90 1.78
CA PRO A 406 -20.26 2.00 2.68
C PRO A 406 -20.71 3.25 1.89
N PRO A 407 -21.45 4.19 2.51
CA PRO A 407 -22.07 5.31 1.81
C PRO A 407 -21.12 6.16 0.95
N HIS A 408 -19.86 6.29 1.34
CA HIS A 408 -18.85 7.07 0.62
C HIS A 408 -18.32 6.38 -0.66
N LEU A 409 -18.62 5.10 -0.87
CA LEU A 409 -18.30 4.35 -2.10
C LEU A 409 -19.51 4.16 -3.01
N LEU A 410 -20.70 4.59 -2.58
CA LEU A 410 -21.89 4.53 -3.43
C LEU A 410 -21.84 5.60 -4.53
N PRO A 411 -22.31 5.29 -5.75
CA PRO A 411 -22.55 6.29 -6.78
C PRO A 411 -23.39 7.45 -6.23
N PRO A 412 -23.01 8.72 -6.51
CA PRO A 412 -23.80 9.88 -6.07
C PRO A 412 -25.26 9.81 -6.52
N SER A 413 -25.52 9.20 -7.68
CA SER A 413 -26.88 9.01 -8.22
C SER A 413 -27.80 8.28 -7.24
N ILE A 414 -27.30 7.35 -6.42
CA ILE A 414 -28.11 6.62 -5.43
C ILE A 414 -28.65 7.58 -4.37
N LEU A 415 -27.77 8.41 -3.80
CA LEU A 415 -28.09 9.33 -2.72
C LEU A 415 -28.84 10.59 -3.19
N GLN A 416 -28.74 10.91 -4.49
CA GLN A 416 -29.39 12.06 -5.11
C GLN A 416 -30.75 11.73 -5.74
N SER A 417 -31.00 10.45 -6.01
CA SER A 417 -32.27 9.99 -6.59
C SER A 417 -33.41 9.96 -5.57
N LYS A 418 -34.63 9.66 -6.05
CA LYS A 418 -35.80 9.36 -5.21
C LYS A 418 -35.95 7.87 -4.88
N ALA A 419 -34.94 7.04 -5.18
CA ALA A 419 -34.97 5.62 -4.90
C ALA A 419 -35.16 5.34 -3.40
N LYS A 420 -35.84 4.24 -3.08
CA LYS A 420 -36.02 3.83 -1.68
C LYS A 420 -34.77 3.07 -1.22
N ILE A 421 -34.18 3.46 -0.11
CA ILE A 421 -33.01 2.78 0.47
C ILE A 421 -33.44 2.11 1.79
N LEU A 422 -33.36 0.79 1.85
CA LEU A 422 -33.59 0.00 3.07
C LEU A 422 -32.23 -0.40 3.62
N VAL A 423 -31.91 0.07 4.83
CA VAL A 423 -30.67 -0.26 5.51
C VAL A 423 -30.93 -1.35 6.56
N LEU A 424 -30.36 -2.53 6.35
CA LEU A 424 -30.46 -3.62 7.30
C LEU A 424 -29.32 -3.56 8.32
N VAL A 425 -29.69 -3.60 9.59
CA VAL A 425 -28.76 -3.65 10.72
C VAL A 425 -29.04 -4.91 11.52
N ARG A 426 -27.98 -5.61 11.91
CA ARG A 426 -28.02 -6.80 12.78
C ARG A 426 -27.07 -6.58 13.94
N ASN A 427 -27.34 -7.22 15.06
CA ASN A 427 -26.40 -7.26 16.18
C ASN A 427 -24.99 -7.62 15.66
N PRO A 428 -23.96 -6.79 15.95
CA PRO A 428 -22.63 -6.99 15.38
C PRO A 428 -21.96 -8.28 15.85
N LYS A 429 -22.29 -8.79 17.05
CA LYS A 429 -21.78 -10.07 17.56
C LYS A 429 -22.30 -11.23 16.71
N ASP A 430 -23.59 -11.24 16.41
CA ASP A 430 -24.22 -12.29 15.59
C ASP A 430 -23.74 -12.21 14.13
N THR A 431 -23.52 -10.99 13.63
CA THR A 431 -22.91 -10.76 12.31
C THR A 431 -21.52 -11.37 12.24
N ALA A 432 -20.66 -11.11 13.23
CA ALA A 432 -19.30 -11.67 13.29
C ALA A 432 -19.33 -13.20 13.28
N VAL A 433 -20.15 -13.83 14.15
CA VAL A 433 -20.28 -15.30 14.21
C VAL A 433 -20.76 -15.86 12.87
N SER A 434 -21.79 -15.24 12.28
CA SER A 434 -22.32 -15.69 10.99
C SER A 434 -21.31 -15.55 9.86
N TYR A 435 -20.44 -14.54 9.93
CA TYR A 435 -19.48 -14.23 8.90
C TYR A 435 -18.23 -15.09 8.99
N TYR A 436 -17.78 -15.47 10.20
CA TYR A 436 -16.79 -16.52 10.40
C TYR A 436 -17.15 -17.83 9.71
N HIS A 437 -18.34 -18.35 9.99
CA HIS A 437 -18.80 -19.59 9.38
C HIS A 437 -18.96 -19.47 7.87
N PHE A 438 -19.34 -18.30 7.38
CA PHE A 438 -19.43 -18.06 5.93
C PHE A 438 -18.06 -18.12 5.25
N TYR A 439 -17.03 -17.45 5.80
CA TYR A 439 -15.66 -17.55 5.27
C TYR A 439 -15.16 -18.99 5.26
N ASN A 440 -15.35 -19.73 6.36
CA ASN A 440 -14.84 -21.10 6.47
C ASN A 440 -15.60 -22.13 5.61
N ASN A 441 -16.85 -21.86 5.25
CA ASN A 441 -17.67 -22.76 4.44
C ASN A 441 -17.69 -22.41 2.95
N MET A 442 -17.19 -21.22 2.56
CA MET A 442 -17.20 -20.79 1.16
C MET A 442 -15.85 -21.08 0.51
N PRO A 443 -15.75 -22.07 -0.40
CA PRO A 443 -14.45 -22.56 -0.91
C PRO A 443 -13.60 -21.52 -1.65
N VAL A 444 -14.23 -20.42 -2.09
CA VAL A 444 -13.59 -19.34 -2.84
C VAL A 444 -13.10 -18.18 -1.95
N LEU A 445 -13.33 -18.27 -0.64
CA LEU A 445 -12.86 -17.30 0.34
C LEU A 445 -11.72 -17.91 1.18
N PRO A 446 -10.83 -17.07 1.76
CA PRO A 446 -9.86 -17.53 2.74
C PRO A 446 -10.56 -18.18 3.94
N SER A 447 -10.03 -19.30 4.44
CA SER A 447 -10.49 -19.89 5.69
C SER A 447 -9.62 -19.43 6.86
N PHE A 448 -10.24 -19.31 8.02
CA PHE A 448 -9.60 -19.01 9.30
C PHE A 448 -9.46 -20.30 10.09
N ALA A 449 -8.29 -20.54 10.68
CA ALA A 449 -8.01 -21.75 11.44
C ALA A 449 -8.75 -21.77 12.79
N SER A 450 -9.16 -20.61 13.29
CA SER A 450 -9.89 -20.48 14.55
C SER A 450 -10.81 -19.27 14.61
N TRP A 451 -11.76 -19.28 15.55
CA TRP A 451 -12.60 -18.13 15.86
C TRP A 451 -11.78 -16.93 16.36
N ASP A 452 -10.76 -17.14 17.19
CA ASP A 452 -9.96 -16.04 17.74
C ASP A 452 -9.18 -15.30 16.63
N GLU A 453 -8.61 -16.05 15.69
CA GLU A 453 -7.95 -15.49 14.51
C GLU A 453 -8.93 -14.66 13.68
N TYR A 454 -10.11 -15.22 13.38
CA TYR A 454 -11.16 -14.51 12.67
C TYR A 454 -11.63 -13.27 13.41
N PHE A 455 -11.88 -13.37 14.72
CA PHE A 455 -12.42 -12.29 15.52
C PHE A 455 -11.45 -11.10 15.54
N VAL A 456 -10.14 -11.39 15.65
CA VAL A 456 -9.10 -10.36 15.49
C VAL A 456 -9.15 -9.74 14.09
N ALA A 457 -9.25 -10.54 13.02
CA ALA A 457 -9.36 -10.01 11.65
C ALA A 457 -10.61 -9.14 11.45
N PHE A 458 -11.78 -9.62 11.86
CA PHE A 458 -13.07 -8.94 11.79
C PHE A 458 -13.05 -7.60 12.54
N MET A 459 -12.52 -7.58 13.78
CA MET A 459 -12.38 -6.35 14.57
C MET A 459 -11.38 -5.35 13.97
N ASN A 460 -10.52 -5.81 13.05
CA ASN A 460 -9.57 -5.00 12.30
C ASN A 460 -10.06 -4.62 10.90
N GLY A 461 -11.26 -5.04 10.50
CA GLY A 461 -11.79 -4.82 9.15
C GLY A 461 -11.02 -5.56 8.06
N LYS A 462 -10.47 -6.74 8.37
CA LYS A 462 -9.68 -7.58 7.46
C LYS A 462 -10.41 -8.87 7.08
#